data_AF-A0A192ADF6-F1
#
_entry.id   AF-A0A192ADF6-F1
#
_cell.length_a   1.000
_cell.length_b   1.000
_cell.length_c   1.000
_cell.angle_alpha   90.00
_cell.angle_beta   90.00
_cell.angle_gamma   90.00
#
_symmetry.space_group_name_H-M   'P 1'
#
loop_
_entity.id
_entity.type
_entity.pdbx_description
1 polymer ?
#
loop_
_entity_poly.entity_id
_entity_poly.type
_entity_poly.pdbx_seq_one_letter_code
_entity_poly.pdbx_strand_id
1 'polypeptide(L)'
;MKGEDLEDLDLDELQKLEKLVEASLGRVIQTKEEKITSDVMALEKKGAELIDANNQLKQRMVMLSAGGDIGPAGIMELDDLNNVGEEGVTSEPATNVTTCSSSAFSLEDDCSDILSLKLG
;
A
#
# COMPACT_ATOMS: atom_id res chain seq x y z
N MET A 1 17.90 -0.90 22.58
CA MET A 1 19.14 -1.31 23.27
C MET A 1 20.13 -1.75 22.21
N LYS A 2 21.32 -1.18 22.18
CA LYS A 2 22.38 -1.53 21.22
C LYS A 2 23.44 -2.47 21.80
N GLY A 3 23.34 -2.78 23.10
CA GLY A 3 24.36 -3.56 23.81
C GLY A 3 25.60 -2.74 24.17
N GLU A 4 25.47 -1.41 24.24
CA GLU A 4 26.51 -0.47 24.65
C GLU A 4 26.42 -0.24 26.18
N ASP A 5 27.52 0.16 26.82
CA ASP A 5 27.61 0.54 28.24
C ASP A 5 27.19 -0.55 29.25
N LEU A 6 27.56 -1.80 28.99
CA LEU A 6 27.23 -2.95 29.86
C LEU A 6 28.23 -3.18 31.00
N GLU A 7 29.37 -2.51 30.98
CA GLU A 7 30.52 -2.74 31.87
C GLU A 7 30.23 -2.43 33.35
N ASP A 8 29.25 -1.57 33.61
CA ASP A 8 28.84 -1.16 34.95
C ASP A 8 27.72 -2.03 35.54
N LEU A 9 27.20 -3.01 34.80
CA LEU A 9 26.10 -3.87 35.25
C LEU A 9 26.63 -5.14 35.93
N ASP A 10 25.99 -5.53 37.02
CA ASP A 10 26.22 -6.84 37.60
C ASP A 10 25.50 -7.97 36.83
N LEU A 11 25.78 -9.22 37.20
CA LEU A 11 25.23 -10.38 36.50
C LEU A 11 23.70 -10.48 36.60
N ASP A 12 23.11 -10.06 37.72
CA ASP A 12 21.66 -10.08 37.90
C ASP A 12 20.97 -8.99 37.06
N GLU A 13 21.60 -7.83 36.93
CA GLU A 13 21.15 -6.74 36.08
C GLU A 13 21.25 -7.11 34.60
N LEU A 14 22.35 -7.73 34.18
CA LEU A 14 22.52 -8.25 32.82
C LEU A 14 21.44 -9.28 32.48
N GLN A 15 21.12 -10.20 33.39
CA GLN A 15 20.05 -11.18 33.18
C GLN A 15 18.66 -10.55 33.08
N LYS A 16 18.37 -9.50 33.86
CA LYS A 16 17.11 -8.76 33.75
C LYS A 16 17.02 -8.04 32.41
N LEU A 17 18.13 -7.44 31.97
CA LEU A 17 18.21 -6.76 30.69
C LEU A 17 17.99 -7.74 29.52
N GLU A 18 18.65 -8.89 29.54
CA GLU A 18 18.49 -9.94 28.53
C GLU A 18 17.01 -10.35 28.40
N LYS A 19 16.34 -10.66 29.52
CA LYS A 19 14.90 -11.02 29.52
C LYS A 19 14.01 -9.92 28.97
N LEU A 20 14.32 -8.65 29.28
CA LEU A 20 13.56 -7.52 28.76
C LEU A 20 13.74 -7.39 27.24
N VAL A 21 14.97 -7.52 26.75
CA VAL A 21 15.29 -7.48 25.33
C VAL A 21 14.60 -8.63 24.60
N GLU A 22 14.74 -9.86 25.09
CA GLU A 22 14.09 -11.05 24.52
C GLU A 22 12.56 -10.88 24.44
N ALA A 23 11.92 -10.46 25.55
CA ALA A 23 10.48 -10.24 25.57
C ALA A 23 10.04 -9.12 24.61
N SER A 24 10.82 -8.03 24.52
CA SER A 24 10.51 -6.91 23.63
C SER A 24 10.69 -7.28 22.15
N LEU A 25 11.75 -8.04 21.84
CA LEU A 25 12.03 -8.54 20.50
C LEU A 25 10.95 -9.53 20.06
N GLY A 26 10.53 -10.44 20.95
CA GLY A 26 9.44 -11.37 20.71
C GLY A 26 8.14 -10.65 20.30
N ARG A 27 7.76 -9.58 21.02
CA ARG A 27 6.60 -8.75 20.65
C ARG A 27 6.75 -8.08 19.29
N VAL A 28 7.95 -7.57 18.97
CA VAL A 28 8.22 -6.94 17.67
C VAL A 28 8.12 -7.96 16.54
N ILE A 29 8.67 -9.16 16.72
CA ILE A 29 8.59 -10.25 15.74
C ILE A 29 7.13 -10.62 15.52
N GLN A 30 6.39 -10.92 16.58
CA GLN A 30 4.96 -11.27 16.49
C GLN A 30 4.16 -10.20 15.75
N THR A 31 4.33 -8.93 16.11
CA THR A 31 3.60 -7.82 15.47
C THR A 31 3.94 -7.72 13.97
N LYS A 32 5.21 -7.92 13.62
CA LYS A 32 5.65 -7.90 12.21
C LYS A 32 5.11 -9.09 11.43
N GLU A 33 5.11 -10.28 12.02
CA GLU A 33 4.55 -11.49 11.42
C GLU A 33 3.05 -11.32 11.15
N GLU A 34 2.28 -10.88 12.16
CA GLU A 34 0.85 -10.61 12.03
C GLU A 34 0.57 -9.62 10.89
N LYS A 35 1.34 -8.53 10.81
CA LYS A 35 1.22 -7.54 9.74
C LYS A 35 1.52 -8.14 8.37
N ILE A 36 2.65 -8.84 8.22
CA ILE A 36 3.05 -9.45 6.94
C ILE A 36 2.01 -10.47 6.49
N THR A 37 1.54 -11.34 7.39
CA THR A 37 0.51 -12.34 7.07
C THR A 37 -0.79 -11.65 6.65
N SER A 38 -1.22 -10.60 7.34
CA SER A 38 -2.40 -9.82 6.95
C SER A 38 -2.25 -9.20 5.56
N ASP A 39 -1.10 -8.60 5.27
CA ASP A 39 -0.81 -7.97 3.97
C ASP A 39 -0.80 -9.01 2.84
N VAL A 40 -0.21 -10.19 3.08
CA VAL A 40 -0.22 -11.30 2.12
C VAL A 40 -1.65 -11.75 1.82
N MET A 41 -2.48 -11.99 2.86
CA MET A 41 -3.88 -12.41 2.66
C MET A 41 -4.69 -11.36 1.88
N ALA A 42 -4.47 -10.07 2.17
CA ALA A 42 -5.15 -8.98 1.46
C ALA A 42 -4.75 -8.94 -0.03
N LEU A 43 -3.46 -9.13 -0.33
CA LEU A 43 -2.95 -9.17 -1.70
C LEU A 43 -3.43 -10.41 -2.45
N GLU A 44 -3.46 -11.58 -1.82
CA GLU A 44 -3.99 -12.81 -2.41
C GLU A 44 -5.47 -12.68 -2.77
N LYS A 45 -6.27 -12.11 -1.86
CA LYS A 45 -7.69 -11.81 -2.11
C LYS A 45 -7.86 -10.88 -3.30
N LYS A 46 -7.13 -9.75 -3.32
CA LYS A 46 -7.20 -8.79 -4.42
C LYS A 46 -6.71 -9.39 -5.74
N GLY A 47 -5.71 -10.26 -5.70
CA GLY A 47 -5.24 -11.02 -6.85
C GLY A 47 -6.33 -11.92 -7.44
N ALA A 48 -7.06 -12.65 -6.59
CA ALA A 48 -8.17 -13.51 -7.02
C ALA A 48 -9.32 -12.69 -7.65
N GLU A 49 -9.71 -11.58 -7.02
CA GLU A 49 -10.73 -10.65 -7.55
C GLU A 49 -10.32 -10.11 -8.93
N LEU A 50 -9.06 -9.72 -9.10
CA LEU A 50 -8.56 -9.19 -10.37
C LEU A 50 -8.51 -10.24 -11.47
N ILE A 51 -8.16 -11.49 -11.15
CA ILE A 51 -8.19 -12.61 -12.09
C ILE A 51 -9.62 -12.85 -12.57
N ASP A 52 -10.60 -12.85 -11.66
CA ASP A 52 -12.01 -13.04 -12.01
C ASP A 52 -12.52 -11.90 -12.91
N ALA A 53 -12.31 -10.65 -12.51
CA ALA A 53 -12.69 -9.48 -13.31
C ALA A 53 -12.03 -9.48 -14.70
N ASN A 54 -10.75 -9.88 -14.80
CA ASN A 54 -10.05 -9.98 -16.07
C ASN A 54 -10.64 -11.06 -16.98
N ASN A 55 -11.02 -12.21 -16.42
CA ASN A 55 -11.67 -13.29 -17.16
C ASN A 55 -13.06 -12.87 -17.68
N GLN A 56 -13.86 -12.21 -16.85
CA GLN A 56 -15.14 -11.65 -17.28
C GLN A 56 -14.96 -10.64 -18.42
N LEU A 57 -13.99 -9.73 -18.30
CA LEU A 57 -13.70 -8.74 -19.35
C LEU A 57 -13.27 -9.40 -20.67
N LYS A 58 -12.42 -10.42 -20.62
CA LYS A 58 -12.04 -11.21 -21.81
C LYS A 58 -13.25 -11.85 -22.47
N GLN A 59 -14.17 -12.42 -21.68
CA GLN A 59 -15.40 -13.02 -22.22
C GLN A 59 -16.28 -11.97 -22.90
N ARG A 60 -16.47 -10.79 -22.30
CA ARG A 60 -17.19 -9.66 -22.91
C ARG A 60 -16.55 -9.23 -24.23
N MET A 61 -15.23 -9.13 -24.29
CA MET A 61 -14.51 -8.74 -25.51
C MET A 61 -14.68 -9.77 -26.64
N VAL A 62 -14.71 -11.06 -26.32
CA VAL A 62 -15.02 -12.12 -27.30
C VAL A 62 -16.45 -11.98 -27.81
N MET A 63 -17.43 -11.74 -26.93
CA MET A 63 -18.83 -11.54 -27.33
C MET A 63 -19.01 -10.33 -28.27
N LEU A 64 -18.35 -9.21 -27.96
CA LEU A 64 -18.38 -7.99 -28.78
C LEU A 64 -17.68 -8.16 -30.13
N SER A 65 -16.55 -8.86 -30.17
CA SER A 65 -15.77 -9.06 -31.40
C SER A 65 -16.34 -10.12 -32.34
N ALA A 66 -17.18 -11.04 -31.84
CA ALA A 66 -17.84 -12.07 -32.63
C ALA A 66 -19.01 -11.56 -33.50
N GLY A 67 -19.33 -10.26 -33.49
CA GLY A 67 -20.30 -9.64 -34.42
C GLY A 67 -21.76 -10.01 -34.18
N GLY A 68 -22.10 -10.59 -33.03
CA GLY A 68 -23.50 -10.77 -32.63
C GLY A 68 -24.12 -9.42 -32.29
N ASP A 69 -25.27 -9.11 -32.89
CA ASP A 69 -26.06 -7.93 -32.57
C ASP A 69 -26.49 -8.03 -31.08
N ILE A 70 -25.70 -7.43 -30.18
CA ILE A 70 -26.02 -7.39 -28.76
C ILE A 70 -27.14 -6.36 -28.60
N GLY A 71 -28.38 -6.81 -28.72
CA GLY A 71 -29.55 -5.97 -28.47
C GLY A 71 -29.49 -5.33 -27.06
N PRO A 72 -30.30 -4.29 -26.80
CA PRO A 72 -30.23 -3.48 -25.58
C PRO A 72 -30.33 -4.28 -24.26
N ALA A 73 -30.92 -5.49 -24.28
CA ALA A 73 -30.98 -6.40 -23.14
C ALA A 73 -29.60 -7.03 -22.78
N GLY A 74 -28.77 -7.36 -23.78
CA GLY A 74 -27.42 -7.88 -23.54
C GLY A 74 -26.45 -6.79 -23.07
N ILE A 75 -26.73 -5.52 -23.40
CA ILE A 75 -25.95 -4.37 -22.93
C ILE A 75 -26.23 -4.10 -21.44
N MET A 76 -27.50 -4.18 -20.98
CA MET A 76 -27.86 -4.03 -19.57
C MET A 76 -27.20 -5.08 -18.66
N GLU A 77 -27.11 -6.33 -19.10
CA GLU A 77 -26.47 -7.41 -18.33
C GLU A 77 -24.94 -7.19 -18.18
N LEU A 78 -24.33 -6.46 -19.12
CA LEU A 78 -22.93 -6.03 -19.02
C LEU A 78 -22.74 -4.88 -18.02
N ASP A 79 -23.69 -3.96 -17.90
CA ASP A 79 -23.62 -2.79 -17.01
C ASP A 79 -23.88 -3.15 -15.54
N ASP A 80 -24.82 -4.06 -15.24
CA ASP A 80 -25.15 -4.46 -13.86
C ASP A 80 -23.96 -5.16 -13.15
N LEU A 81 -23.10 -5.86 -13.89
CA LEU A 81 -21.89 -6.49 -13.36
C LEU A 81 -20.73 -5.50 -13.13
N ASN A 82 -20.81 -4.29 -13.70
CA ASN A 82 -19.76 -3.27 -13.60
C ASN A 82 -19.83 -2.48 -12.27
N ASN A 83 -20.92 -2.63 -11.51
CA ASN A 83 -21.18 -1.88 -10.26
C ASN A 83 -20.73 -2.63 -8.99
N VAL A 84 -19.78 -3.56 -9.08
CA VAL A 84 -19.18 -4.20 -7.90
C VAL A 84 -18.22 -3.21 -7.20
N GLY A 85 -18.81 -2.36 -6.36
CA GLY A 85 -18.21 -1.84 -5.14
C GLY A 85 -17.04 -0.86 -5.29
N GLU A 86 -17.29 0.33 -5.85
CA GLU A 86 -16.48 1.51 -5.51
C GLU A 86 -17.09 2.21 -4.29
N GLU A 87 -16.94 1.61 -3.10
CA GLU A 87 -17.20 2.34 -1.84
C GLU A 87 -15.98 3.20 -1.48
N GLY A 88 -16.12 4.51 -1.67
CA GLY A 88 -15.18 5.57 -1.31
C GLY A 88 -14.32 5.98 -2.52
N VAL A 89 -14.45 7.16 -3.13
CA VAL A 89 -14.56 8.48 -2.51
C VAL A 89 -15.34 9.44 -3.41
N THR A 90 -15.91 10.46 -2.79
CA THR A 90 -16.72 11.54 -3.35
C THR A 90 -15.99 12.29 -4.48
N SER A 91 -16.64 12.45 -5.64
CA SER A 91 -16.19 13.34 -6.71
C SER A 91 -16.89 14.70 -6.61
N GLU A 92 -16.14 15.79 -6.55
CA GLU A 92 -16.64 17.15 -6.80
C GLU A 92 -15.99 17.75 -8.07
N PRO A 93 -16.72 18.57 -8.85
CA PRO A 93 -16.30 18.99 -10.19
C PRO A 93 -15.58 20.35 -10.25
N ALA A 94 -14.65 20.43 -11.20
CA ALA A 94 -14.34 21.53 -12.12
C ALA A 94 -14.08 22.98 -11.64
N THR A 95 -12.93 23.49 -12.12
CA THR A 95 -12.65 24.86 -12.64
C THR A 95 -12.25 26.01 -11.70
N ASN A 96 -11.18 26.68 -12.14
CA ASN A 96 -10.94 28.15 -12.12
C ASN A 96 -10.26 28.79 -10.88
N VAL A 97 -8.97 29.14 -11.08
CA VAL A 97 -8.17 30.34 -10.69
C VAL A 97 -8.48 31.03 -9.35
N THR A 98 -7.43 31.32 -8.55
CA THR A 98 -7.08 32.68 -8.03
C THR A 98 -6.09 32.63 -6.84
N THR A 99 -4.89 33.17 -7.10
CA THR A 99 -4.05 34.08 -6.27
C THR A 99 -3.38 33.63 -4.97
N CYS A 100 -2.07 33.85 -4.98
CA CYS A 100 -1.07 33.79 -3.92
C CYS A 100 -1.41 34.63 -2.67
N SER A 101 -0.99 34.18 -1.48
CA SER A 101 0.03 34.83 -0.62
C SER A 101 0.19 34.10 0.72
N SER A 102 1.44 33.68 1.02
CA SER A 102 2.11 33.55 2.34
C SER A 102 1.28 33.10 3.56
N SER A 103 1.60 32.03 4.30
CA SER A 103 2.90 31.71 4.92
C SER A 103 2.80 30.45 5.80
N ALA A 104 3.93 29.73 5.92
CA ALA A 104 4.29 28.67 6.89
C ALA A 104 3.55 27.31 6.72
N PHE A 105 4.21 26.18 6.44
CA PHE A 105 5.42 25.62 7.04
C PHE A 105 6.23 24.72 6.07
N SER A 106 7.54 24.73 6.28
CA SER A 106 8.66 24.03 5.61
C SER A 106 8.38 22.64 5.03
N LEU A 107 8.65 22.51 3.72
CA LEU A 107 9.20 21.30 3.15
C LEU A 107 10.68 21.60 2.84
N GLU A 108 11.58 21.22 3.75
CA GLU A 108 13.02 21.25 3.48
C GLU A 108 13.33 20.13 2.48
N ASP A 109 13.27 20.49 1.20
CA ASP A 109 13.81 19.73 0.09
C ASP A 109 15.32 19.94 0.05
N ASP A 110 16.04 19.21 0.92
CA ASP A 110 17.50 19.19 0.95
C ASP A 110 18.04 18.08 0.02
N CYS A 111 17.63 18.12 -1.26
CA CYS A 111 18.28 17.33 -2.31
C CYS A 111 19.61 17.98 -2.74
N SER A 112 20.58 17.98 -1.84
CA SER A 112 21.94 18.49 -2.09
C SER A 112 22.98 17.39 -1.98
N ASP A 113 22.97 16.42 -2.92
CA ASP A 113 24.12 15.52 -3.14
C ASP A 113 24.27 15.21 -4.63
N ILE A 114 24.63 16.25 -5.38
CA ILE A 114 25.15 16.13 -6.74
C ILE A 114 26.57 15.56 -6.62
N LEU A 115 26.67 14.23 -6.65
CA LEU A 115 27.92 13.46 -6.62
C LEU A 115 28.94 14.02 -7.62
N SER A 116 29.92 14.76 -7.11
CA SER A 116 31.04 15.27 -7.89
C SER A 116 32.16 14.22 -7.94
N LEU A 117 32.35 13.58 -9.10
CA LEU A 117 33.51 12.72 -9.38
C LEU A 117 34.68 13.58 -9.92
N LYS A 118 35.79 13.62 -9.18
CA LYS A 118 37.05 14.22 -9.63
C LYS A 118 37.90 13.12 -10.30
N LEU A 119 38.10 13.20 -11.61
CA LEU A 119 39.12 12.40 -12.30
C LEU A 119 40.48 13.06 -12.06
N GLY A 120 41.34 12.35 -11.32
CA GLY A 120 42.78 12.55 -11.32
C GLY A 120 43.43 11.66 -12.35
#